data_AF-A0A7C7D310-F1
#
_entry.id   AF-A0A7C7D310-F1
#
_cell.length_a   1.000
_cell.length_b   1.000
_cell.length_c   1.000
_cell.angle_alpha   90.00
_cell.angle_beta   90.00
_cell.angle_gamma   90.00
#
_symmetry.space_group_name_H-M   'P 1'
#
loop_
_entity.id
_entity.type
_entity.pdbx_description
1 polymer ?
#
loop_
_entity_poly.entity_id
_entity_poly.type
_entity_poly.pdbx_seq_one_letter_code
_entity_poly.pdbx_strand_id
1 'polypeptide(L)' 'MVGNKETGEKLFMIEQSYMLAQDIHILKNNNDSNLSPWYSMNFGEKLKTPEWEFTKDQLYRFES' A
#
# COMPACT_ATOMS: atom_id res chain seq x y z
N MET A 1 -6.37 2.04 5.22
CA MET A 1 -5.93 0.72 5.72
C MET A 1 -7.12 0.00 6.34
N VAL A 2 -7.22 -1.31 6.16
CA VAL A 2 -8.22 -2.16 6.80
C VAL A 2 -7.49 -3.25 7.60
N GLY A 3 -8.03 -3.63 8.75
CA GLY A 3 -7.47 -4.69 9.59
C GLY A 3 -8.51 -5.77 9.85
N ASN A 4 -8.12 -7.02 9.62
CA ASN A 4 -8.88 -8.16 10.11
C ASN A 4 -8.63 -8.32 11.62
N LYS A 5 -9.71 -8.32 12.41
CA LYS A 5 -9.61 -8.38 13.88
C LYS A 5 -9.28 -9.77 14.41
N GLU A 6 -9.57 -10.82 13.64
CA GLU A 6 -9.37 -12.22 14.02
C GLU A 6 -7.97 -12.71 13.67
N THR A 7 -7.48 -12.37 12.47
CA THR A 7 -6.13 -12.77 12.01
C THR A 7 -5.05 -11.74 12.32
N GLY A 8 -5.45 -10.51 12.65
CA GLY A 8 -4.51 -9.38 12.82
C GLY A 8 -3.93 -8.86 11.49
N GLU A 9 -4.35 -9.41 10.35
CA GLU A 9 -3.86 -9.01 9.03
C GLU A 9 -4.30 -7.59 8.71
N LYS A 10 -3.36 -6.78 8.21
CA LYS A 10 -3.61 -5.39 7.82
C LYS A 10 -3.32 -5.21 6.34
N LEU A 11 -4.29 -4.68 5.62
CA LEU A 11 -4.19 -4.36 4.20
C LEU A 11 -4.23 -2.84 3.99
N PHE A 12 -3.53 -2.37 2.97
CA PHE A 12 -3.50 -0.96 2.58
C PHE A 12 -3.50 -0.80 1.06
N MET A 13 -3.81 0.39 0.59
CA MET A 13 -3.74 0.77 -0.82
C MET A 13 -2.74 1.91 -0.97
N ILE A 14 -2.09 1.95 -2.13
CA ILE A 14 -1.18 3.02 -2.52
C ILE A 14 -1.87 3.83 -3.61
N GLU A 15 -1.86 5.15 -3.43
CA GLU A 15 -2.41 6.11 -4.37
C GLU A 15 -1.27 7.03 -4.84
N GLN A 16 -1.25 7.33 -6.13
CA GLN A 16 -0.27 8.17 -6.78
C GLN A 16 -0.99 9.27 -7.57
N SER A 17 -0.72 10.51 -7.21
CA SER A 17 -1.21 11.71 -7.89
C SER A 17 -0.05 12.40 -8.61
N TYR A 18 -0.09 12.50 -9.93
CA TYR A 18 0.90 13.26 -10.71
C TYR A 18 0.43 14.69 -10.92
N MET A 19 1.02 15.65 -10.17
CA MET A 19 0.82 17.12 -10.28
C MET A 19 -0.64 17.63 -10.21
N LEU A 20 -0.83 18.79 -9.54
CA LEU A 20 -2.10 19.54 -9.43
C LEU A 20 -3.40 18.70 -9.35
N ALA A 21 -3.36 17.59 -8.62
CA ALA A 21 -4.48 16.74 -8.20
C ALA A 21 -5.52 16.37 -9.29
N GLN A 22 -5.15 16.48 -10.57
CA GLN A 22 -6.14 16.39 -11.65
C GLN A 22 -6.53 14.93 -11.92
N ASP A 23 -5.60 14.00 -11.69
CA ASP A 23 -5.81 12.56 -11.79
C ASP A 23 -5.20 11.83 -10.59
N ILE A 24 -6.02 10.99 -9.96
CA ILE A 24 -5.65 10.11 -8.85
C ILE A 24 -5.57 8.69 -9.39
N HIS A 25 -4.41 8.04 -9.27
CA HIS A 25 -4.23 6.67 -9.72
C HIS A 25 -4.01 5.72 -8.54
N ILE A 26 -4.81 4.65 -8.47
CA ILE A 26 -4.58 3.55 -7.53
C ILE A 26 -3.54 2.60 -8.11
N LEU A 27 -2.48 2.33 -7.36
CA LEU A 27 -1.43 1.43 -7.80
C LEU A 27 -1.89 -0.03 -7.74
N LYS A 28 -1.79 -0.74 -8.87
CA LYS A 28 -2.09 -2.17 -8.96
C LYS A 28 -1.01 -3.01 -8.27
N ASN A 29 -1.42 -3.92 -7.37
CA ASN A 29 -0.49 -4.86 -6.73
C ASN A 29 -0.10 -5.97 -7.72
N ASN A 30 1.10 -5.85 -8.30
CA ASN A 30 1.63 -6.88 -9.20
C ASN A 30 2.32 -8.05 -8.47
N ASN A 31 2.60 -7.91 -7.16
CA ASN A 31 3.18 -9.00 -6.36
C ASN A 31 2.13 -10.03 -5.95
N ASP A 32 0.88 -9.60 -5.77
CA ASP A 32 -0.23 -10.48 -5.45
C ASP A 32 -1.50 -10.07 -6.24
N SER A 33 -1.76 -10.81 -7.32
CA SER A 33 -2.90 -10.54 -8.20
C SER A 33 -4.25 -10.84 -7.56
N ASN A 34 -4.30 -11.68 -6.52
CA ASN A 34 -5.55 -11.99 -5.80
C ASN A 34 -5.93 -10.88 -4.81
N LEU A 35 -4.92 -10.21 -4.23
CA LEU A 35 -5.12 -9.10 -3.31
C LEU A 35 -5.21 -7.75 -4.02
N SER A 36 -4.76 -7.63 -5.28
CA SER A 36 -4.81 -6.38 -6.05
C SER A 36 -6.21 -5.73 -6.05
N PRO A 37 -6.32 -4.41 -5.77
CA PRO A 37 -5.25 -3.42 -5.62
C PRO A 37 -4.69 -3.26 -4.19
N TRP A 38 -5.06 -4.14 -3.27
CA TRP A 38 -4.60 -4.12 -1.88
C TRP A 38 -3.22 -4.74 -1.71
N TYR A 39 -2.46 -4.17 -0.79
CA TYR A 39 -1.15 -4.62 -0.34
C TYR A 39 -1.24 -5.09 1.11
N SER A 40 -0.64 -6.24 1.41
CA SER A 40 -0.51 -6.72 2.78
C SER A 40 0.65 -6.03 3.49
N MET A 41 0.47 -5.67 4.76
CA MET A 41 1.56 -5.19 5.63
C MET A 41 2.67 -6.22 5.82
N ASN A 42 2.44 -7.48 5.45
CA ASN A 42 3.43 -8.55 5.50
C ASN A 42 4.26 -8.65 4.20
N PHE A 43 4.59 -7.53 3.55
CA PHE A 43 5.37 -7.49 2.30
C PHE A 43 6.89 -7.79 2.48
N GLY A 44 7.31 -8.36 3.60
CA GLY A 44 8.72 -8.67 3.88
C GLY A 44 9.52 -7.46 4.35
N GLU A 45 10.70 -7.22 3.77
CA GLU A 45 11.58 -6.09 4.12
C GLU A 45 11.29 -4.84 3.28
N LYS A 46 10.96 -5.02 1.99
CA LYS A 46 10.85 -3.96 1.00
C LYS A 46 9.69 -4.24 0.04
N LEU A 47 8.84 -3.25 -0.16
CA LEU A 47 7.79 -3.25 -1.17
C LEU A 47 8.22 -2.40 -2.36
N LYS A 48 8.53 -3.04 -3.48
CA LYS A 48 8.86 -2.36 -4.73
C LYS A 48 7.57 -1.98 -5.46
N THR A 49 7.42 -0.69 -5.71
CA THR A 49 6.42 -0.13 -6.63
C THR A 49 7.13 0.47 -7.84
N PRO A 50 6.42 0.77 -8.95
CA PRO A 50 7.05 1.31 -10.16
C PRO A 50 7.87 2.60 -9.93
N GLU A 51 7.52 3.42 -8.93
CA GLU A 51 8.18 4.71 -8.69
C GLU A 51 8.97 4.77 -7.38
N TRP A 52 8.62 3.93 -6.41
CA TRP A 52 9.19 4.00 -5.07
C TRP A 52 9.40 2.61 -4.45
N GLU A 53 10.46 2.47 -3.66
CA GLU A 53 10.67 1.30 -2.80
C GLU A 53 10.29 1.66 -1.36
N PHE A 54 9.18 1.11 -0.87
CA PHE A 54 8.73 1.34 0.50
C PHE A 54 9.40 0.34 1.44
N THR A 55 9.96 0.85 2.53
CA THR A 55 10.39 0.05 3.68
C THR A 55 9.35 0.11 4.79
N LYS A 56 9.34 -0.88 5.70
CA LYS A 56 8.38 -0.91 6.82
C LYS A 56 8.44 0.35 7.69
N ASP A 57 9.62 0.93 7.82
CA ASP A 57 9.88 2.12 8.65
C ASP A 57 9.38 3.42 8.00
N GLN A 58 9.04 3.40 6.70
CA GLN A 58 8.50 4.55 5.97
C GLN A 58 6.97 4.62 6.01
N LEU A 59 6.31 3.70 6.73
CA LEU A 59 4.87 3.75 6.90
C LEU A 59 4.48 4.86 7.87
N TYR A 60 4.23 6.06 7.32
CA TYR A 60 3.66 7.15 8.09
C TYR A 60 2.16 6.93 8.31
N ARG A 61 1.70 7.12 9.54
CA ARG A 61 0.28 7.08 9.91
C ARG A 61 -0.07 8.40 10.56
N PHE A 62 -1.22 8.97 10.20
CA PHE A 62 -1.79 10.06 10.97
C PHE A 62 -2.20 9.55 12.35
N GLU A 63 -1.63 10.14 13.39
CA GLU A 63 -2.08 9.95 14.78
C GLU A 63 -3.59 10.16 14.82
N SER A 64 -4.30 9.19 15.40
CA SER A 64 -5.77 9.13 15.44
C SER A 64 -6.30 9.77 16.71
#